data_AF-A0A7Y8K216-F1
#
_entry.id   AF-A0A7Y8K216-F1
#
_cell.length_a   1.000
_cell.length_b   1.000
_cell.length_c   1.000
_cell.angle_alpha   90.00
_cell.angle_beta   90.00
_cell.angle_gamma   90.00
#
_symmetry.space_group_name_H-M   'P 1'
#
loop_
_entity.id
_entity.type
_entity.pdbx_description
1 polymer ?
#
loop_
_entity_poly.entity_id
_entity_poly.type
_entity_poly.pdbx_seq_one_letter_code
_entity_poly.pdbx_strand_id
1 'polypeptide(L)'
;MSEPDGITVDQGLVLDTRAFDAAMFDLDGVVTRTATLHAATWRKLFDAFLRRRAETKGEAFRPFDVERDYRTYVDGKPRHEGIRSFLASRGVTLPEGKPDDRADRETVFGLGARKNQLFRQALGRSGVEVFESSLELIRRLREAGLKTAAVTSSKNAAAVIEAAGLADLFDACVDGVEAERQGLNGKPAPDTFVYAARLLGVDAKRAIGVEDAIAGVEAIRAAGYGLVVGVDRAGQAAVLRQHGASLVVRDLGELRIVPAAPAAPMGLPAAPSAAPEWLLVEEGFTLTREHELESIFAIGSGHLGSRGSLAEGSGMSSPATFVAGAFDAQPGATPGLAILPDWAKLSMTIEGRPLRLDTGRTLRHRRMLDMRQGILWREWRHEDAAGRITRLRGLRLASQADRRLLIQSVAVAPENYSATASLDVPLDEMATRRLGDGGVIALAAASAIGEIGDRSAASGRPPRPPMVLELALGKTYRLDRVVAVCTSREQDKPEVAARSRAGRAINTGLSALITAHREAWRVRWEASDIGIDGDPAAQRALR
;
A
#
# COMPACT_ATOMS: atom_id res chain seq x y z
N MET A 1 27.05 -14.69 -36.39
CA MET A 1 26.24 -13.50 -36.09
C MET A 1 24.91 -14.02 -35.58
N SER A 2 24.85 -14.19 -34.28
CA SER A 2 23.75 -14.80 -33.53
C SER A 2 22.62 -13.79 -33.33
N GLU A 3 21.39 -14.23 -33.58
CA GLU A 3 20.17 -13.54 -33.21
C GLU A 3 20.13 -13.29 -31.68
N PRO A 4 19.60 -12.16 -31.21
CA PRO A 4 19.49 -11.91 -29.78
C PRO A 4 18.39 -12.79 -29.17
N ASP A 5 18.77 -13.49 -28.10
CA ASP A 5 17.97 -14.47 -27.38
C ASP A 5 16.57 -13.97 -26.99
N GLY A 6 15.62 -14.86 -27.22
CA GLY A 6 14.20 -14.65 -26.96
C GLY A 6 13.88 -14.59 -25.47
N ILE A 7 13.01 -13.65 -25.14
CA ILE A 7 12.23 -13.66 -23.90
C ILE A 7 11.30 -14.88 -23.97
N THR A 8 11.60 -15.90 -23.17
CA THR A 8 10.75 -17.08 -22.98
C THR A 8 9.42 -16.67 -22.33
N VAL A 9 8.32 -17.11 -22.94
CA VAL A 9 6.93 -16.63 -22.78
C VAL A 9 6.25 -17.08 -21.46
N ASP A 10 6.97 -17.67 -20.50
CA ASP A 10 6.32 -18.35 -19.36
C ASP A 10 6.18 -17.52 -18.07
N GLN A 11 6.59 -16.25 -18.05
CA GLN A 11 6.48 -15.36 -16.87
C GLN A 11 5.46 -14.20 -17.01
N GLY A 12 4.79 -14.07 -18.16
CA GLY A 12 4.02 -12.86 -18.52
C GLY A 12 2.58 -12.75 -18.00
N LEU A 13 2.04 -13.76 -17.33
CA LEU A 13 0.63 -13.81 -16.91
C LEU A 13 0.40 -13.73 -15.40
N VAL A 14 1.46 -13.47 -14.64
CA VAL A 14 1.38 -13.35 -13.17
C VAL A 14 1.38 -11.87 -12.79
N LEU A 15 0.27 -11.41 -12.22
CA LEU A 15 0.13 -10.07 -11.64
C LEU A 15 0.56 -10.09 -10.18
N ASP A 16 1.71 -9.48 -9.90
CA ASP A 16 2.13 -9.20 -8.54
C ASP A 16 1.38 -7.99 -7.99
N THR A 17 0.34 -8.27 -7.20
CA THR A 17 -0.51 -7.23 -6.60
C THR A 17 0.26 -6.31 -5.64
N ARG A 18 1.48 -6.64 -5.22
CA ARG A 18 2.30 -5.80 -4.32
C ARG A 18 2.87 -4.56 -5.01
N ALA A 19 2.99 -4.60 -6.34
CA ALA A 19 3.50 -3.50 -7.15
C ALA A 19 2.46 -2.38 -7.39
N PHE A 20 1.18 -2.66 -7.13
CA PHE A 20 0.07 -1.80 -7.52
C PHE A 20 -0.90 -1.55 -6.36
N ASP A 21 -1.51 -0.37 -6.34
CA ASP A 21 -2.50 0.06 -5.34
C ASP A 21 -3.92 0.14 -5.93
N ALA A 22 -4.05 0.18 -7.26
CA ALA A 22 -5.33 0.26 -7.94
C ALA A 22 -5.33 -0.38 -9.34
N ALA A 23 -6.53 -0.71 -9.83
CA ALA A 23 -6.77 -1.14 -11.19
C ALA A 23 -7.98 -0.42 -11.82
N MET A 24 -7.78 0.15 -13.00
CA MET A 24 -8.78 0.89 -13.77
C MET A 24 -9.15 0.08 -15.00
N PHE A 25 -10.44 -0.15 -15.18
CA PHE A 25 -10.97 -0.99 -16.25
C PHE A 25 -11.80 -0.12 -17.19
N ASP A 26 -11.59 -0.26 -18.51
CA ASP A 26 -12.64 0.12 -19.43
C ASP A 26 -13.90 -0.72 -19.16
N LEU A 27 -15.06 -0.14 -19.44
CA LEU A 27 -16.33 -0.81 -19.18
C LEU A 27 -16.80 -1.63 -20.38
N ASP A 28 -16.62 -1.09 -21.59
CA ASP A 28 -17.21 -1.55 -22.84
C ASP A 28 -16.22 -2.44 -23.61
N GLY A 29 -16.33 -3.77 -23.48
CA GLY A 29 -15.44 -4.73 -24.15
C GLY A 29 -14.40 -5.37 -23.22
N VAL A 30 -14.14 -4.75 -22.07
CA VAL A 30 -13.35 -5.32 -20.98
C VAL A 30 -14.25 -5.97 -19.93
N VAL A 31 -15.10 -5.19 -19.23
CA VAL A 31 -15.96 -5.70 -18.14
C VAL A 31 -17.31 -6.21 -18.65
N THR A 32 -17.88 -5.51 -19.62
CA THR A 32 -19.21 -5.81 -20.18
C THR A 32 -19.14 -6.02 -21.69
N ARG A 33 -20.07 -6.79 -22.24
CA ARG A 33 -20.19 -7.07 -23.69
C ARG A 33 -20.98 -5.98 -24.42
N THR A 34 -20.98 -4.75 -23.93
CA THR A 34 -21.73 -3.61 -24.51
C THR A 34 -21.10 -3.06 -25.78
N ALA A 35 -19.85 -3.41 -26.12
CA ALA A 35 -19.21 -3.00 -27.38
C ALA A 35 -20.02 -3.45 -28.60
N THR A 36 -20.59 -4.66 -28.60
CA THR A 36 -21.46 -5.16 -29.68
C THR A 36 -22.77 -4.38 -29.76
N LEU A 37 -23.35 -4.04 -28.60
CA LEU A 37 -24.53 -3.19 -28.50
C LEU A 37 -24.26 -1.76 -29.00
N HIS A 38 -23.09 -1.22 -28.69
CA HIS A 38 -22.61 0.05 -29.23
C HIS A 38 -22.43 -0.02 -30.75
N ALA A 39 -21.73 -1.01 -31.29
CA ALA A 39 -21.55 -1.18 -32.73
C ALA A 39 -22.89 -1.30 -33.47
N ALA A 40 -23.84 -2.09 -32.94
CA ALA A 40 -25.17 -2.24 -33.52
C ALA A 40 -25.98 -0.92 -33.51
N THR A 41 -25.90 -0.14 -32.44
CA THR A 41 -26.59 1.16 -32.31
C THR A 41 -25.98 2.23 -33.20
N TRP A 42 -24.64 2.22 -33.37
CA TRP A 42 -23.95 3.07 -34.34
C TRP A 42 -24.35 2.73 -35.78
N ARG A 43 -24.35 1.45 -36.17
CA ARG A 43 -24.84 1.05 -37.49
C ARG A 43 -26.26 1.54 -37.74
N LYS A 44 -27.16 1.33 -36.79
CA LYS A 44 -28.56 1.77 -36.91
C LYS A 44 -28.68 3.29 -37.10
N LEU A 45 -27.87 4.07 -36.38
CA LEU A 45 -27.84 5.53 -36.53
C LEU A 45 -27.30 5.94 -37.91
N PHE A 46 -26.12 5.47 -38.27
CA PHE A 46 -25.42 5.90 -39.47
C PHE A 46 -26.10 5.40 -40.75
N ASP A 47 -26.58 4.16 -40.79
CA ASP A 47 -27.30 3.64 -41.96
C ASP A 47 -28.59 4.42 -42.20
N ALA A 48 -29.33 4.76 -41.14
CA ALA A 48 -30.54 5.56 -41.27
C ALA A 48 -30.23 6.97 -41.79
N PHE A 49 -29.16 7.59 -41.29
CA PHE A 49 -28.71 8.91 -41.73
C PHE A 49 -28.22 8.90 -43.19
N LEU A 50 -27.34 7.95 -43.55
CA LEU A 50 -26.78 7.84 -44.90
C LEU A 50 -27.85 7.46 -45.94
N ARG A 51 -28.82 6.62 -45.58
CA ARG A 51 -29.93 6.27 -46.47
C ARG A 51 -30.80 7.48 -46.79
N ARG A 52 -31.15 8.28 -45.77
CA ARG A 52 -31.90 9.53 -45.97
C ARG A 52 -31.15 10.50 -46.89
N ARG A 53 -29.83 10.59 -46.76
CA ARG A 53 -29.00 11.43 -47.65
C ARG A 53 -28.97 10.90 -49.08
N ALA A 54 -28.87 9.58 -49.26
CA ALA A 54 -28.95 8.97 -50.59
C ALA A 54 -30.29 9.28 -51.26
N GLU A 55 -31.40 9.18 -50.52
CA GLU A 55 -32.75 9.48 -51.02
C GLU A 55 -32.96 10.98 -51.32
N THR A 56 -32.42 11.88 -50.49
CA THR A 56 -32.71 13.33 -50.58
C THR A 56 -31.70 14.12 -51.40
N LYS A 57 -30.44 13.68 -51.46
CA LYS A 57 -29.31 14.39 -52.10
C LYS A 57 -28.70 13.62 -53.26
N GLY A 58 -29.16 12.41 -53.55
CA GLY A 58 -28.62 11.55 -54.61
C GLY A 58 -27.22 11.00 -54.33
N GLU A 59 -26.79 10.98 -53.06
CA GLU A 59 -25.48 10.47 -52.66
C GLU A 59 -25.44 8.93 -52.67
N ALA A 60 -24.25 8.33 -52.84
CA ALA A 60 -24.10 6.88 -52.80
C ALA A 60 -24.29 6.34 -51.36
N PHE A 61 -25.26 5.43 -51.18
CA PHE A 61 -25.43 4.73 -49.92
C PHE A 61 -24.36 3.65 -49.75
N ARG A 62 -23.42 3.89 -48.84
CA ARG A 62 -22.48 2.86 -48.35
C ARG A 62 -22.79 2.59 -46.88
N PRO A 63 -23.17 1.37 -46.47
CA PRO A 63 -23.53 1.08 -45.09
C PRO A 63 -22.34 1.24 -44.13
N PHE A 64 -22.62 1.38 -42.84
CA PHE A 64 -21.64 1.37 -41.77
C PHE A 64 -21.17 -0.07 -41.50
N ASP A 65 -19.88 -0.31 -41.67
CA ASP A 65 -19.27 -1.60 -41.38
C ASP A 65 -18.96 -1.74 -39.88
N VAL A 66 -19.66 -2.63 -39.19
CA VAL A 66 -19.51 -2.82 -37.74
C VAL A 66 -18.15 -3.37 -37.33
N GLU A 67 -17.43 -4.05 -38.22
CA GLU A 67 -16.10 -4.59 -37.92
C GLU A 67 -15.01 -3.56 -38.23
N ARG A 68 -15.11 -2.93 -39.42
CA ARG A 68 -14.06 -2.02 -39.90
C ARG A 68 -14.28 -0.57 -39.48
N ASP A 69 -15.46 0.00 -39.76
CA ASP A 69 -15.72 1.42 -39.54
C ASP A 69 -15.83 1.73 -38.05
N TYR A 70 -16.40 0.82 -37.26
CA TYR A 70 -16.48 0.97 -35.80
C TYR A 70 -15.09 1.10 -35.18
N ARG A 71 -14.22 0.10 -35.38
CA ARG A 71 -12.86 0.09 -34.82
C ARG A 71 -12.02 1.28 -35.26
N THR A 72 -12.11 1.64 -36.55
CA THR A 72 -11.27 2.70 -37.11
C THR A 72 -11.70 4.09 -36.65
N TYR A 73 -13.00 4.36 -36.63
CA TYR A 73 -13.50 5.73 -36.52
C TYR A 73 -14.21 6.05 -35.21
N VAL A 74 -14.63 5.05 -34.44
CA VAL A 74 -15.58 5.26 -33.33
C VAL A 74 -15.11 4.64 -32.01
N ASP A 75 -14.52 3.45 -32.07
CA ASP A 75 -14.22 2.65 -30.88
C ASP A 75 -13.25 3.35 -29.93
N GLY A 76 -13.56 3.29 -28.63
CA GLY A 76 -12.82 4.01 -27.58
C GLY A 76 -12.92 5.55 -27.59
N LYS A 77 -13.44 6.19 -28.64
CA LYS A 77 -13.47 7.66 -28.78
C LYS A 77 -14.68 8.33 -28.12
N PRO A 78 -14.57 9.62 -27.73
CA PRO A 78 -15.72 10.43 -27.35
C PRO A 78 -16.80 10.45 -28.43
N ARG A 79 -18.06 10.42 -28.01
CA ARG A 79 -19.21 10.25 -28.91
C ARG A 79 -19.24 11.22 -30.10
N HIS A 80 -19.04 12.51 -29.84
CA HIS A 80 -19.08 13.53 -30.89
C HIS A 80 -17.87 13.41 -31.83
N GLU A 81 -16.71 13.02 -31.30
CA GLU A 81 -15.54 12.74 -32.12
C GLU A 81 -15.74 11.52 -33.01
N GLY A 82 -16.35 10.44 -32.50
CA GLY A 82 -16.72 9.27 -33.30
C GLY A 82 -17.66 9.61 -34.47
N ILE A 83 -18.64 10.50 -34.24
CA ILE A 83 -19.52 11.01 -35.31
C ILE A 83 -18.72 11.77 -36.37
N ARG A 84 -17.88 12.73 -35.94
CA ARG A 84 -17.07 13.53 -36.87
C ARG A 84 -16.11 12.66 -37.67
N SER A 85 -15.37 11.79 -36.98
CA SER A 85 -14.39 10.87 -37.54
C SER A 85 -15.03 9.94 -38.59
N PHE A 86 -16.16 9.32 -38.28
CA PHE A 86 -16.84 8.44 -39.25
C PHE A 86 -17.43 9.22 -40.43
N LEU A 87 -18.14 10.33 -40.19
CA LEU A 87 -18.77 11.07 -41.28
C LEU A 87 -17.74 11.71 -42.22
N ALA A 88 -16.61 12.17 -41.70
CA ALA A 88 -15.49 12.64 -42.50
C ALA A 88 -14.96 11.55 -43.45
N SER A 89 -14.93 10.27 -43.02
CA SER A 89 -14.56 9.13 -43.90
C SER A 89 -15.51 8.94 -45.09
N ARG A 90 -16.70 9.55 -45.03
CA ARG A 90 -17.74 9.55 -46.07
C ARG A 90 -17.83 10.89 -46.80
N GLY A 91 -16.91 11.82 -46.57
CA GLY A 91 -16.95 13.17 -47.14
C GLY A 91 -18.09 14.04 -46.60
N VAL A 92 -18.65 13.69 -45.45
CA VAL A 92 -19.78 14.41 -44.84
C VAL A 92 -19.27 15.24 -43.66
N THR A 93 -19.49 16.55 -43.73
CA THR A 93 -19.32 17.46 -42.60
C THR A 93 -20.68 17.97 -42.15
N LEU A 94 -20.93 17.93 -40.85
CA LEU A 94 -22.16 18.46 -40.24
C LEU A 94 -21.84 19.69 -39.39
N PRO A 95 -22.80 20.64 -39.26
CA PRO A 95 -22.71 21.66 -38.23
C PRO A 95 -22.59 21.01 -36.85
N GLU A 96 -21.83 21.64 -35.98
CA GLU A 96 -21.59 21.13 -34.63
C GLU A 96 -22.92 20.96 -33.87
N GLY A 97 -23.76 22.00 -33.88
CA GLY A 97 -25.02 22.04 -33.14
C GLY A 97 -24.85 22.54 -31.72
N LYS A 98 -25.83 22.25 -30.85
CA LYS A 98 -25.83 22.64 -29.43
C LYS A 98 -26.09 21.45 -28.51
N PRO A 99 -25.61 21.47 -27.25
CA PRO A 99 -25.84 20.39 -26.28
C PRO A 99 -27.30 19.98 -26.05
N ASP A 100 -28.24 20.90 -26.27
CA ASP A 100 -29.69 20.70 -26.14
C ASP A 100 -30.38 20.33 -27.47
N ASP A 101 -29.63 20.09 -28.54
CA ASP A 101 -30.18 19.67 -29.82
C ASP A 101 -30.97 18.35 -29.66
N ARG A 102 -32.20 18.38 -30.18
CA ARG A 102 -33.07 17.21 -30.23
C ARG A 102 -32.54 16.18 -31.22
N ALA A 103 -32.88 14.92 -30.99
CA ALA A 103 -32.41 13.76 -31.76
C ALA A 103 -32.78 13.76 -33.26
N ASP A 104 -33.68 14.64 -33.70
CA ASP A 104 -34.11 14.83 -35.08
C ASP A 104 -33.26 15.87 -35.85
N ARG A 105 -32.42 16.65 -35.16
CA ARG A 105 -31.50 17.62 -35.79
C ARG A 105 -30.33 16.92 -36.48
N GLU A 106 -30.00 17.37 -37.70
CA GLU A 106 -28.83 16.91 -38.45
C GLU A 106 -27.56 17.70 -38.08
N THR A 107 -27.21 17.66 -36.80
CA THR A 107 -25.98 18.22 -36.22
C THR A 107 -25.19 17.13 -35.52
N VAL A 108 -23.91 17.38 -35.17
CA VAL A 108 -23.11 16.41 -34.40
C VAL A 108 -23.79 16.11 -33.05
N PHE A 109 -24.28 17.13 -32.35
CA PHE A 109 -25.03 16.96 -31.11
C PHE A 109 -26.36 16.23 -31.30
N GLY A 110 -27.14 16.55 -32.35
CA GLY A 110 -28.42 15.88 -32.63
C GLY A 110 -28.24 14.38 -32.92
N LEU A 111 -27.25 14.00 -33.72
CA LEU A 111 -26.89 12.59 -33.94
C LEU A 111 -26.40 11.93 -32.64
N GLY A 112 -25.65 12.66 -31.80
CA GLY A 112 -25.22 12.20 -30.49
C GLY A 112 -26.38 11.89 -29.54
N ALA A 113 -27.40 12.76 -29.51
CA ALA A 113 -28.63 12.56 -28.75
C ALA A 113 -29.42 11.33 -29.27
N ARG A 114 -29.52 11.18 -30.59
CA ARG A 114 -30.16 10.01 -31.23
C ARG A 114 -29.43 8.71 -30.91
N LYS A 115 -28.09 8.69 -30.96
CA LYS A 115 -27.28 7.53 -30.53
C LYS A 115 -27.62 7.13 -29.09
N ASN A 116 -27.72 8.12 -28.20
CA ASN A 116 -27.99 7.87 -26.80
C ASN A 116 -29.37 7.24 -26.57
N GLN A 117 -30.40 7.76 -27.25
CA GLN A 117 -31.75 7.20 -27.21
C GLN A 117 -31.77 5.75 -27.73
N LEU A 118 -31.15 5.50 -28.89
CA LEU A 118 -31.06 4.15 -29.46
C LEU A 118 -30.35 3.18 -28.52
N PHE A 119 -29.27 3.62 -27.86
CA PHE A 119 -28.54 2.78 -26.92
C PHE A 119 -29.37 2.47 -25.67
N ARG A 120 -29.99 3.46 -25.03
CA ARG A 120 -30.83 3.22 -23.84
C ARG A 120 -32.02 2.31 -24.14
N GLN A 121 -32.64 2.45 -25.32
CA GLN A 121 -33.69 1.54 -25.76
C GLN A 121 -33.20 0.11 -25.97
N ALA A 122 -32.00 -0.06 -26.54
CA ALA A 122 -31.42 -1.37 -26.77
C ALA A 122 -31.02 -2.03 -25.43
N LEU A 123 -30.41 -1.25 -24.54
CA LEU A 123 -30.05 -1.66 -23.18
C LEU A 123 -31.26 -2.14 -22.39
N GLY A 124 -32.36 -1.38 -22.38
CA GLY A 124 -33.58 -1.75 -21.66
C GLY A 124 -34.31 -2.98 -22.22
N ARG A 125 -34.04 -3.38 -23.48
CA ARG A 125 -34.64 -4.57 -24.10
C ARG A 125 -33.79 -5.82 -23.93
N SER A 126 -32.48 -5.68 -24.02
CA SER A 126 -31.54 -6.80 -24.11
C SER A 126 -30.71 -7.01 -22.84
N GLY A 127 -30.74 -6.08 -21.89
CA GLY A 127 -29.89 -6.12 -20.70
C GLY A 127 -28.41 -5.91 -21.01
N VAL A 128 -27.55 -6.31 -20.06
CA VAL A 128 -26.09 -6.28 -20.19
C VAL A 128 -25.55 -7.67 -19.89
N GLU A 129 -24.78 -8.22 -20.82
CA GLU A 129 -23.94 -9.38 -20.54
C GLU A 129 -22.57 -8.92 -20.03
N VAL A 130 -22.04 -9.65 -19.04
CA VAL A 130 -20.74 -9.37 -18.40
C VAL A 130 -19.70 -10.40 -18.83
N PHE A 131 -18.42 -10.06 -18.69
CA PHE A 131 -17.34 -11.03 -18.79
C PHE A 131 -17.02 -11.58 -17.39
N GLU A 132 -17.43 -12.82 -17.10
CA GLU A 132 -17.23 -13.44 -15.79
C GLU A 132 -15.77 -13.46 -15.34
N SER A 133 -14.85 -13.73 -16.27
CA SER A 133 -13.40 -13.68 -16.03
C SER A 133 -12.91 -12.31 -15.57
N SER A 134 -13.54 -11.24 -16.05
CA SER A 134 -13.21 -9.86 -15.68
C SER A 134 -13.74 -9.55 -14.27
N LEU A 135 -14.97 -9.98 -13.96
CA LEU A 135 -15.54 -9.83 -12.63
C LEU A 135 -14.75 -10.61 -11.58
N GLU A 136 -14.33 -11.83 -11.91
CA GLU A 136 -13.52 -12.65 -11.04
C GLU A 136 -12.16 -11.99 -10.76
N LEU A 137 -11.47 -11.47 -11.78
CA LEU A 137 -10.23 -10.74 -11.58
C LEU A 137 -10.44 -9.48 -10.71
N ILE A 138 -11.48 -8.68 -10.98
CA ILE A 138 -11.80 -7.48 -10.19
C ILE A 138 -12.01 -7.84 -8.72
N ARG A 139 -12.80 -8.89 -8.42
CA ARG A 139 -13.03 -9.35 -7.04
C ARG A 139 -11.72 -9.77 -6.37
N ARG A 140 -10.90 -10.58 -7.05
CA ARG A 140 -9.60 -11.03 -6.55
C ARG A 140 -8.63 -9.86 -6.27
N LEU A 141 -8.61 -8.82 -7.11
CA LEU A 141 -7.80 -7.62 -6.88
C LEU A 141 -8.31 -6.81 -5.68
N ARG A 142 -9.64 -6.70 -5.51
CA ARG A 142 -10.24 -6.06 -4.33
C ARG A 142 -9.96 -6.83 -3.05
N GLU A 143 -10.04 -8.16 -3.08
CA GLU A 143 -9.65 -9.03 -1.96
C GLU A 143 -8.17 -8.88 -1.60
N ALA A 144 -7.31 -8.60 -2.59
CA ALA A 144 -5.90 -8.27 -2.39
C ALA A 144 -5.66 -6.81 -1.90
N GLY A 145 -6.71 -6.03 -1.69
CA GLY A 145 -6.66 -4.67 -1.14
C GLY A 145 -6.49 -3.55 -2.16
N LEU A 146 -6.59 -3.82 -3.46
CA LEU A 146 -6.51 -2.80 -4.50
C LEU A 146 -7.85 -2.07 -4.65
N LYS A 147 -7.76 -0.76 -4.89
CA LYS A 147 -8.93 0.03 -5.31
C LYS A 147 -9.23 -0.23 -6.78
N THR A 148 -10.49 -0.09 -7.17
CA THR A 148 -10.93 -0.36 -8.55
C THR A 148 -11.77 0.79 -9.09
N ALA A 149 -11.60 1.11 -10.38
CA ALA A 149 -12.44 2.10 -11.04
C ALA A 149 -12.82 1.69 -12.47
N ALA A 150 -13.98 2.17 -12.93
CA ALA A 150 -14.42 2.06 -14.32
C ALA A 150 -14.11 3.35 -15.08
N VAL A 151 -13.52 3.26 -16.28
CA VAL A 151 -13.14 4.42 -17.11
C VAL A 151 -13.58 4.22 -18.57
N THR A 152 -14.64 4.90 -19.02
CA THR A 152 -15.21 4.73 -20.37
C THR A 152 -15.48 6.05 -21.10
N SER A 153 -15.38 6.07 -22.43
CA SER A 153 -15.81 7.19 -23.28
C SER A 153 -17.35 7.29 -23.43
N SER A 154 -18.10 6.30 -22.96
CA SER A 154 -19.55 6.25 -23.00
C SER A 154 -20.18 7.16 -21.94
N LYS A 155 -21.24 7.89 -22.29
CA LYS A 155 -22.07 8.67 -21.33
C LYS A 155 -23.14 7.81 -20.63
N ASN A 156 -22.97 6.49 -20.58
CA ASN A 156 -23.98 5.56 -20.07
C ASN A 156 -23.42 4.59 -19.02
N ALA A 157 -22.26 4.88 -18.42
CA ALA A 157 -21.62 3.97 -17.48
C ALA A 157 -22.53 3.63 -16.31
N ALA A 158 -23.17 4.64 -15.70
CA ALA A 158 -24.10 4.43 -14.59
C ALA A 158 -25.23 3.45 -14.94
N ALA A 159 -25.87 3.62 -16.10
CA ALA A 159 -26.96 2.74 -16.52
C ALA A 159 -26.49 1.31 -16.82
N VAL A 160 -25.28 1.16 -17.37
CA VAL A 160 -24.68 -0.16 -17.65
C VAL A 160 -24.28 -0.85 -16.34
N ILE A 161 -23.64 -0.15 -15.41
CA ILE A 161 -23.24 -0.65 -14.09
C ILE A 161 -24.47 -1.08 -13.28
N GLU A 162 -25.54 -0.28 -13.28
CA GLU A 162 -26.79 -0.60 -12.60
C GLU A 162 -27.46 -1.84 -13.21
N ALA A 163 -27.64 -1.86 -14.55
CA ALA A 163 -28.26 -2.98 -15.24
C ALA A 163 -27.47 -4.30 -15.09
N ALA A 164 -26.15 -4.21 -14.92
CA ALA A 164 -25.27 -5.36 -14.72
C ALA A 164 -25.04 -5.72 -13.24
N GLY A 165 -25.55 -4.94 -12.28
CA GLY A 165 -25.36 -5.18 -10.84
C GLY A 165 -23.91 -5.03 -10.37
N LEU A 166 -23.15 -4.09 -10.94
CA LEU A 166 -21.70 -3.96 -10.72
C LEU A 166 -21.30 -2.81 -9.78
N ALA A 167 -22.27 -2.16 -9.12
CA ALA A 167 -22.01 -0.95 -8.31
C ALA A 167 -20.96 -1.18 -7.21
N ASP A 168 -20.98 -2.35 -6.55
CA ASP A 168 -20.10 -2.67 -5.43
C ASP A 168 -18.65 -3.01 -5.85
N LEU A 169 -18.39 -3.12 -7.15
CA LEU A 169 -17.10 -3.50 -7.70
C LEU A 169 -16.17 -2.33 -8.01
N PHE A 170 -16.64 -1.08 -7.92
CA PHE A 170 -15.86 0.10 -8.28
C PHE A 170 -15.95 1.18 -7.21
N ASP A 171 -14.81 1.65 -6.74
CA ASP A 171 -14.70 2.77 -5.79
C ASP A 171 -14.85 4.13 -6.50
N ALA A 172 -14.64 4.17 -7.82
CA ALA A 172 -14.86 5.35 -8.66
C ALA A 172 -15.31 4.97 -10.08
N CYS A 173 -16.01 5.88 -10.75
CA CYS A 173 -16.38 5.76 -12.16
C CYS A 173 -16.11 7.08 -12.88
N VAL A 174 -15.38 7.04 -14.00
CA VAL A 174 -15.11 8.17 -14.88
C VAL A 174 -15.70 7.84 -16.24
N ASP A 175 -16.84 8.43 -16.56
CA ASP A 175 -17.54 8.23 -17.82
C ASP A 175 -17.55 9.50 -18.68
N GLY A 176 -18.18 9.43 -19.84
CA GLY A 176 -18.25 10.59 -20.74
C GLY A 176 -19.08 11.76 -20.20
N VAL A 177 -19.91 11.57 -19.17
CA VAL A 177 -20.62 12.67 -18.48
C VAL A 177 -19.68 13.33 -17.48
N GLU A 178 -18.95 12.53 -16.71
CA GLU A 178 -17.94 13.02 -15.77
C GLU A 178 -16.82 13.78 -16.48
N ALA A 179 -16.33 13.25 -17.60
CA ALA A 179 -15.29 13.90 -18.40
C ALA A 179 -15.74 15.28 -18.88
N GLU A 180 -16.98 15.41 -19.36
CA GLU A 180 -17.55 16.69 -19.79
C GLU A 180 -17.73 17.66 -18.61
N ARG A 181 -18.20 17.16 -17.46
CA ARG A 181 -18.37 17.96 -16.24
C ARG A 181 -17.06 18.55 -15.74
N GLN A 182 -15.97 17.78 -15.83
CA GLN A 182 -14.64 18.16 -15.36
C GLN A 182 -13.79 18.85 -16.43
N GLY A 183 -14.29 18.99 -17.66
CA GLY A 183 -13.55 19.58 -18.79
C GLY A 183 -12.33 18.74 -19.22
N LEU A 184 -12.40 17.41 -19.09
CA LEU A 184 -11.32 16.49 -19.43
C LEU A 184 -11.34 16.16 -20.92
N ASN A 185 -10.16 16.07 -21.52
CA ASN A 185 -10.03 15.52 -22.86
C ASN A 185 -10.25 14.00 -22.82
N GLY A 186 -11.06 13.46 -23.74
CA GLY A 186 -11.31 12.03 -23.81
C GLY A 186 -10.17 11.25 -24.46
N LYS A 187 -10.26 9.92 -24.41
CA LYS A 187 -9.30 8.99 -25.04
C LYS A 187 -9.09 9.37 -26.52
N PRO A 188 -7.85 9.49 -27.04
CA PRO A 188 -6.60 8.96 -26.47
C PRO A 188 -5.84 9.90 -25.52
N ALA A 189 -6.40 11.07 -25.16
CA ALA A 189 -5.78 11.91 -24.14
C ALA A 189 -5.79 11.20 -22.76
N PRO A 190 -4.78 11.44 -21.91
CA PRO A 190 -4.63 10.72 -20.64
C PRO A 190 -5.60 11.19 -19.54
N ASP A 191 -6.28 12.32 -19.74
CA ASP A 191 -6.96 13.08 -18.68
C ASP A 191 -7.96 12.25 -17.87
N THR A 192 -8.74 11.37 -18.51
CA THR A 192 -9.74 10.54 -17.81
C THR A 192 -9.09 9.50 -16.91
N PHE A 193 -7.97 8.90 -17.31
CA PHE A 193 -7.23 7.95 -16.49
C PHE A 193 -6.43 8.65 -15.38
N VAL A 194 -5.81 9.80 -15.67
CA VAL A 194 -5.14 10.64 -14.65
C VAL A 194 -6.14 11.06 -13.57
N TYR A 195 -7.35 11.47 -13.99
CA TYR A 195 -8.41 11.84 -13.07
C TYR A 195 -8.93 10.65 -12.26
N ALA A 196 -9.08 9.46 -12.87
CA ALA A 196 -9.45 8.24 -12.15
C ALA A 196 -8.44 7.88 -11.05
N ALA A 197 -7.13 7.94 -11.35
CA ALA A 197 -6.08 7.70 -10.36
C ALA A 197 -6.16 8.71 -9.20
N ARG A 198 -6.44 9.99 -9.50
CA ARG A 198 -6.65 11.03 -8.49
C ARG A 198 -7.87 10.76 -7.61
N LEU A 199 -9.00 10.34 -8.17
CA LEU A 199 -10.20 9.98 -7.39
C LEU A 199 -9.93 8.84 -6.41
N LEU A 200 -9.11 7.87 -6.82
CA LEU A 200 -8.69 6.76 -5.95
C LEU A 200 -7.58 7.15 -4.96
N GLY A 201 -6.94 8.31 -5.12
CA GLY A 201 -5.83 8.77 -4.28
C GLY A 201 -4.57 7.92 -4.43
N VAL A 202 -4.25 7.47 -5.65
CA VAL A 202 -3.09 6.61 -5.96
C VAL A 202 -2.16 7.23 -6.99
N ASP A 203 -0.88 6.84 -6.98
CA ASP A 203 0.08 7.18 -8.03
C ASP A 203 -0.18 6.30 -9.28
N ALA A 204 -0.29 6.91 -10.46
CA ALA A 204 -0.46 6.20 -11.73
C ALA A 204 0.62 5.13 -11.95
N LYS A 205 1.87 5.38 -11.54
CA LYS A 205 2.97 4.40 -11.65
C LYS A 205 2.74 3.13 -10.83
N ARG A 206 1.84 3.18 -9.85
CA ARG A 206 1.38 2.05 -9.02
C ARG A 206 -0.06 1.65 -9.39
N ALA A 207 -0.53 1.96 -10.60
CA ALA A 207 -1.84 1.56 -11.08
C ALA A 207 -1.76 0.67 -12.32
N ILE A 208 -2.76 -0.21 -12.46
CA ILE A 208 -2.98 -1.06 -13.63
C ILE A 208 -4.10 -0.42 -14.47
N GLY A 209 -3.92 -0.32 -15.77
CA GLY A 209 -4.98 0.10 -16.70
C GLY A 209 -5.30 -1.05 -17.66
N VAL A 210 -6.59 -1.34 -17.84
CA VAL A 210 -7.08 -2.46 -18.65
C VAL A 210 -8.04 -1.96 -19.73
N GLU A 211 -7.76 -2.29 -20.99
CA GLU A 211 -8.46 -1.73 -22.15
C GLU A 211 -8.45 -2.70 -23.34
N ASP A 212 -9.48 -2.67 -24.20
CA ASP A 212 -9.54 -3.43 -25.47
C ASP A 212 -9.41 -2.56 -26.74
N ALA A 213 -9.64 -1.24 -26.65
CA ALA A 213 -9.49 -0.29 -27.75
C ALA A 213 -8.10 0.40 -27.81
N ILE A 214 -7.62 0.67 -29.04
CA ILE A 214 -6.33 1.34 -29.28
C ILE A 214 -6.26 2.71 -28.59
N ALA A 215 -7.29 3.54 -28.74
CA ALA A 215 -7.32 4.89 -28.16
C ALA A 215 -7.21 4.86 -26.63
N GLY A 216 -7.80 3.85 -25.97
CA GLY A 216 -7.69 3.74 -24.52
C GLY A 216 -6.33 3.22 -24.06
N VAL A 217 -5.71 2.29 -24.80
CA VAL A 217 -4.33 1.83 -24.52
C VAL A 217 -3.36 3.00 -24.60
N GLU A 218 -3.51 3.86 -25.61
CA GLU A 218 -2.72 5.10 -25.74
C GLU A 218 -2.95 6.05 -24.57
N ALA A 219 -4.21 6.22 -24.13
CA ALA A 219 -4.54 7.07 -22.99
C ALA A 219 -3.93 6.56 -21.68
N ILE A 220 -4.00 5.26 -21.39
CA ILE A 220 -3.41 4.64 -20.19
C ILE A 220 -1.89 4.81 -20.20
N ARG A 221 -1.25 4.54 -21.33
CA ARG A 221 0.20 4.71 -21.49
C ARG A 221 0.60 6.17 -21.27
N ALA A 222 -0.11 7.12 -21.89
CA ALA A 222 0.16 8.54 -21.75
C ALA A 222 -0.07 9.04 -20.31
N ALA A 223 -0.98 8.41 -19.56
CA ALA A 223 -1.23 8.69 -18.15
C ALA A 223 -0.11 8.18 -17.22
N GLY A 224 0.87 7.43 -17.73
CA GLY A 224 2.03 6.97 -16.97
C GLY A 224 1.74 5.79 -16.05
N TYR A 225 0.77 4.95 -16.42
CA TYR A 225 0.41 3.78 -15.62
C TYR A 225 1.54 2.76 -15.53
N GLY A 226 1.68 2.12 -14.37
CA GLY A 226 2.73 1.14 -14.12
C GLY A 226 2.59 -0.15 -14.94
N LEU A 227 1.35 -0.51 -15.30
CA LEU A 227 1.05 -1.64 -16.18
C LEU A 227 -0.13 -1.33 -17.09
N VAL A 228 0.05 -1.55 -18.39
CA VAL A 228 -1.00 -1.43 -19.41
C VAL A 228 -1.35 -2.82 -19.93
N VAL A 229 -2.56 -3.28 -19.65
CA VAL A 229 -3.08 -4.58 -20.10
C VAL A 229 -4.07 -4.35 -21.25
N GLY A 230 -3.71 -4.84 -22.43
CA GLY A 230 -4.60 -4.93 -23.58
C GLY A 230 -5.42 -6.21 -23.57
N VAL A 231 -6.72 -6.15 -23.84
CA VAL A 231 -7.57 -7.32 -24.05
C VAL A 231 -7.85 -7.51 -25.54
N ASP A 232 -7.33 -8.60 -26.11
CA ASP A 232 -7.48 -8.90 -27.53
C ASP A 232 -8.85 -9.53 -27.82
N ARG A 233 -9.85 -8.69 -28.08
CA ARG A 233 -11.20 -9.10 -28.48
C ARG A 233 -11.36 -9.36 -29.99
N ALA A 234 -10.39 -8.94 -30.81
CA ALA A 234 -10.54 -8.84 -32.26
C ALA A 234 -9.40 -9.49 -33.08
N GLY A 235 -8.47 -10.20 -32.45
CA GLY A 235 -7.26 -10.71 -33.09
C GLY A 235 -6.22 -9.62 -33.39
N GLN A 236 -6.22 -8.54 -32.60
CA GLN A 236 -5.42 -7.33 -32.76
C GLN A 236 -4.27 -7.21 -31.76
N ALA A 237 -3.83 -8.31 -31.14
CA ALA A 237 -2.80 -8.26 -30.10
C ALA A 237 -1.50 -7.56 -30.49
N ALA A 238 -1.05 -7.69 -31.75
CA ALA A 238 0.16 -7.00 -32.23
C ALA A 238 -0.02 -5.48 -32.24
N VAL A 239 -1.21 -5.01 -32.64
CA VAL A 239 -1.55 -3.58 -32.70
C VAL A 239 -1.63 -2.99 -31.29
N LEU A 240 -2.30 -3.67 -30.34
CA LEU A 240 -2.36 -3.20 -28.95
C LEU A 240 -0.97 -3.03 -28.33
N ARG A 241 -0.03 -3.95 -28.58
CA ARG A 241 1.36 -3.83 -28.13
C ARG A 241 2.07 -2.63 -28.75
N GLN A 242 1.92 -2.44 -30.07
CA GLN A 242 2.54 -1.31 -30.78
C GLN A 242 2.10 0.05 -30.21
N HIS A 243 0.85 0.16 -29.77
CA HIS A 243 0.28 1.40 -29.25
C HIS A 243 0.53 1.62 -27.75
N GLY A 244 0.90 0.60 -26.97
CA GLY A 244 1.32 0.82 -25.59
C GLY A 244 1.03 -0.28 -24.58
N ALA A 245 0.34 -1.34 -24.96
CA ALA A 245 0.05 -2.43 -24.05
C ALA A 245 1.35 -3.18 -23.68
N SER A 246 1.68 -3.17 -22.39
CA SER A 246 2.80 -3.92 -21.83
C SER A 246 2.53 -5.42 -21.84
N LEU A 247 1.27 -5.78 -21.61
CA LEU A 247 0.76 -7.15 -21.64
C LEU A 247 -0.50 -7.19 -22.51
N VAL A 248 -0.67 -8.26 -23.29
CA VAL A 248 -1.90 -8.49 -24.04
C VAL A 248 -2.38 -9.92 -23.81
N VAL A 249 -3.64 -10.05 -23.41
CA VAL A 249 -4.33 -11.32 -23.14
C VAL A 249 -5.58 -11.44 -24.01
N ARG A 250 -6.06 -12.64 -24.29
CA ARG A 250 -7.35 -12.83 -24.98
C ARG A 250 -8.51 -12.78 -24.01
N ASP A 251 -8.26 -13.25 -22.79
CA ASP A 251 -9.20 -13.22 -21.69
C ASP A 251 -8.49 -12.88 -20.37
N LEU A 252 -9.13 -12.05 -19.53
CA LEU A 252 -8.55 -11.64 -18.25
C LEU A 252 -8.40 -12.81 -17.26
N GLY A 253 -9.08 -13.94 -17.47
CA GLY A 253 -8.89 -15.16 -16.71
C GLY A 253 -7.53 -15.83 -16.92
N GLU A 254 -6.78 -15.43 -17.95
CA GLU A 254 -5.38 -15.83 -18.13
C GLU A 254 -4.47 -15.25 -17.04
N LEU A 255 -4.87 -14.14 -16.41
CA LEU A 255 -4.08 -13.46 -15.40
C LEU A 255 -4.22 -14.14 -14.04
N ARG A 256 -3.10 -14.64 -13.53
CA ARG A 256 -2.98 -15.16 -12.17
C ARG A 256 -2.52 -14.03 -11.26
N ILE A 257 -3.27 -13.74 -10.21
CA ILE A 257 -2.78 -12.83 -9.18
C ILE A 257 -1.91 -13.61 -8.20
N VAL A 258 -0.75 -13.05 -7.85
CA VAL A 258 -0.08 -13.40 -6.59
C VAL A 258 -0.61 -12.38 -5.58
N PRO A 259 -1.51 -12.79 -4.67
CA PRO A 259 -2.00 -11.89 -3.64
C PRO A 259 -0.80 -11.46 -2.78
N ALA A 260 -0.81 -10.22 -2.29
CA ALA A 260 -0.15 -9.97 -1.02
C ALA A 260 -0.74 -10.99 -0.03
N ALA A 261 0.07 -11.91 0.51
CA ALA A 261 -0.42 -12.83 1.54
C ALA A 261 -1.24 -12.02 2.55
N PRO A 262 -2.46 -12.43 2.95
CA PRO A 262 -3.26 -11.69 3.91
C PRO A 262 -2.34 -11.42 5.09
N ALA A 263 -2.11 -10.15 5.33
CA ALA A 263 -0.92 -9.74 6.04
C ALA A 263 -1.02 -10.31 7.45
N ALA A 264 -0.26 -11.40 7.73
CA ALA A 264 -0.39 -12.17 8.95
C ALA A 264 -0.47 -11.25 10.17
N PRO A 265 -1.40 -11.48 11.12
CA PRO A 265 -1.59 -10.57 12.23
C PRO A 265 -0.26 -10.43 12.97
N MET A 266 0.28 -9.21 13.00
CA MET A 266 1.57 -8.96 13.63
C MET A 266 1.54 -9.16 15.15
N GLY A 267 0.33 -9.27 15.74
CA GLY A 267 0.09 -9.81 17.09
C GLY A 267 0.93 -9.20 18.22
N LEU A 268 1.20 -7.89 18.15
CA LEU A 268 1.83 -7.18 19.26
C LEU A 268 0.87 -7.09 20.46
N PRO A 269 1.38 -7.04 21.70
CA PRO A 269 0.56 -7.04 22.93
C PRO A 269 -0.21 -5.73 23.20
N ALA A 270 -0.08 -4.73 22.31
CA ALA A 270 -0.81 -3.47 22.35
C ALA A 270 -0.88 -2.84 20.94
N ALA A 271 -1.62 -1.74 20.83
CA ALA A 271 -1.73 -0.94 19.60
C ALA A 271 -1.48 0.56 19.86
N PRO A 272 -1.03 1.32 18.84
CA PRO A 272 -0.95 2.77 18.92
C PRO A 272 -2.31 3.42 19.20
N SER A 273 -2.29 4.60 19.82
CA SER A 273 -3.46 5.44 19.99
C SER A 273 -4.07 5.80 18.63
N ALA A 274 -5.41 5.81 18.54
CA ALA A 274 -6.11 6.18 17.30
C ALA A 274 -6.07 7.69 17.02
N ALA A 275 -5.87 8.49 18.07
CA ALA A 275 -5.92 9.95 18.05
C ALA A 275 -4.57 10.54 17.56
N PRO A 276 -4.51 11.15 16.36
CA PRO A 276 -3.25 11.56 15.73
C PRO A 276 -2.53 12.70 16.46
N GLU A 277 -3.23 13.50 17.26
CA GLU A 277 -2.65 14.57 18.08
C GLU A 277 -1.78 14.05 19.25
N TRP A 278 -1.82 12.75 19.51
CA TRP A 278 -0.97 12.08 20.50
C TRP A 278 0.24 11.37 19.89
N LEU A 279 0.38 11.40 18.56
CA LEU A 279 1.42 10.68 17.84
C LEU A 279 2.40 11.65 17.18
N LEU A 280 3.67 11.57 17.58
CA LEU A 280 4.77 12.09 16.76
C LEU A 280 5.17 11.00 15.78
N VAL A 281 5.13 11.31 14.48
CA VAL A 281 5.30 10.33 13.40
C VAL A 281 6.41 10.77 12.47
N GLU A 282 7.34 9.86 12.19
CA GLU A 282 8.33 10.01 11.12
C GLU A 282 8.08 8.91 10.09
N GLU A 283 7.85 9.32 8.84
CA GLU A 283 7.68 8.43 7.69
C GLU A 283 8.98 8.35 6.89
N GLY A 284 9.31 7.15 6.43
CA GLY A 284 10.52 6.88 5.67
C GLY A 284 11.78 6.77 6.54
N PHE A 285 12.93 6.78 5.87
CA PHE A 285 14.25 6.65 6.49
C PHE A 285 15.23 7.57 5.78
N THR A 286 15.93 8.41 6.54
CA THR A 286 16.98 9.29 6.04
C THR A 286 18.19 9.16 6.96
N LEU A 287 19.27 8.56 6.46
CA LEU A 287 20.45 8.22 7.27
C LEU A 287 21.03 9.42 8.03
N THR A 288 21.06 10.61 7.41
CA THR A 288 21.62 11.83 8.02
C THR A 288 20.76 12.38 9.16
N ARG A 289 19.47 12.01 9.24
CA ARG A 289 18.56 12.43 10.32
C ARG A 289 18.56 11.48 11.50
N GLU A 290 19.21 10.32 11.43
CA GLU A 290 19.09 9.30 12.49
C GLU A 290 19.50 9.82 13.88
N HIS A 291 20.56 10.61 13.97
CA HIS A 291 21.00 11.15 15.25
C HIS A 291 19.99 12.16 15.87
N GLU A 292 19.30 12.94 15.03
CA GLU A 292 18.21 13.84 15.45
C GLU A 292 17.01 13.02 15.92
N LEU A 293 16.57 12.07 15.10
CA LEU A 293 15.38 11.25 15.34
C LEU A 293 15.53 10.38 16.60
N GLU A 294 16.74 9.89 16.89
CA GLU A 294 17.03 9.19 18.15
C GLU A 294 16.68 9.98 19.40
N SER A 295 16.83 11.30 19.35
CA SER A 295 16.53 12.20 20.46
C SER A 295 15.03 12.48 20.54
N ILE A 296 14.39 12.76 19.40
CA ILE A 296 12.95 13.03 19.31
C ILE A 296 12.13 11.80 19.75
N PHE A 297 12.55 10.60 19.37
CA PHE A 297 11.86 9.34 19.67
C PHE A 297 12.38 8.64 20.94
N ALA A 298 13.09 9.36 21.81
CA ALA A 298 13.56 8.80 23.07
C ALA A 298 12.39 8.43 24.00
N ILE A 299 12.59 7.38 24.79
CA ILE A 299 11.63 6.88 25.79
C ILE A 299 12.23 6.94 27.19
N GLY A 300 11.40 7.21 28.20
CA GLY A 300 11.90 7.32 29.57
C GLY A 300 10.84 7.14 30.67
N SER A 301 11.32 6.71 31.83
CA SER A 301 10.53 6.55 33.07
C SER A 301 10.85 7.60 34.14
N GLY A 302 11.83 8.47 33.86
CA GLY A 302 12.49 9.35 34.84
C GLY A 302 13.56 8.64 35.68
N HIS A 303 13.54 7.32 35.76
CA HIS A 303 14.65 6.52 36.29
C HIS A 303 15.54 5.97 35.17
N LEU A 304 14.93 5.46 34.11
CA LEU A 304 15.61 5.02 32.90
C LEU A 304 15.26 5.94 31.73
N GLY A 305 16.22 6.15 30.84
CA GLY A 305 16.04 6.84 29.57
C GLY A 305 16.79 6.10 28.47
N SER A 306 16.17 5.91 27.31
CA SER A 306 16.77 5.26 26.15
C SER A 306 16.47 6.08 24.90
N ARG A 307 17.50 6.31 24.08
CA ARG A 307 17.32 6.89 22.73
C ARG A 307 16.44 6.00 21.86
N GLY A 308 15.72 6.62 20.93
CA GLY A 308 14.86 5.96 19.94
C GLY A 308 15.61 5.34 18.75
N SER A 309 16.79 4.76 18.99
CA SER A 309 17.70 4.24 17.94
C SER A 309 17.14 3.02 17.22
N LEU A 310 17.63 2.78 16.00
CA LEU A 310 17.29 1.58 15.24
C LEU A 310 17.87 0.33 15.91
N ALA A 311 17.08 -0.74 15.97
CA ALA A 311 17.50 -1.99 16.65
C ALA A 311 18.68 -2.63 15.92
N GLU A 312 18.63 -2.61 14.59
CA GLU A 312 19.67 -3.10 13.70
C GLU A 312 20.91 -2.20 13.69
N GLY A 313 20.79 -0.97 14.20
CA GLY A 313 21.80 0.08 14.13
C GLY A 313 21.96 0.67 12.72
N SER A 314 22.71 1.77 12.62
CA SER A 314 23.11 2.38 11.36
C SER A 314 24.46 3.08 11.53
N GLY A 315 25.12 3.46 10.43
CA GLY A 315 26.43 4.14 10.49
C GLY A 315 26.42 5.50 11.18
N MET A 316 25.26 6.14 11.31
CA MET A 316 25.06 7.45 11.95
C MET A 316 24.27 7.37 13.26
N SER A 317 23.90 6.17 13.69
CA SER A 317 23.14 5.92 14.92
C SER A 317 24.05 5.95 16.14
N SER A 318 23.60 6.56 17.23
CA SER A 318 24.32 6.62 18.51
C SER A 318 23.40 6.14 19.64
N PRO A 319 23.15 4.81 19.73
CA PRO A 319 22.30 4.26 20.79
C PRO A 319 22.87 4.58 22.16
N ALA A 320 22.02 5.05 23.07
CA ALA A 320 22.41 5.33 24.43
C ALA A 320 21.24 5.06 25.39
N THR A 321 21.53 4.40 26.50
CA THR A 321 20.61 4.16 27.60
C THR A 321 21.25 4.66 28.89
N PHE A 322 20.45 5.26 29.77
CA PHE A 322 20.92 5.90 30.98
C PHE A 322 20.07 5.45 32.17
N VAL A 323 20.68 5.48 33.35
CA VAL A 323 19.99 5.36 34.63
C VAL A 323 20.26 6.61 35.46
N ALA A 324 19.20 7.16 36.05
CA ALA A 324 19.26 8.38 36.83
C ALA A 324 20.23 8.24 38.00
N GLY A 325 21.09 9.24 38.18
CA GLY A 325 22.04 9.30 39.29
C GLY A 325 23.32 8.48 39.09
N ALA A 326 23.48 7.73 38.00
CA ALA A 326 24.74 7.07 37.68
C ALA A 326 25.61 7.95 36.78
N PHE A 327 26.71 8.45 37.34
CA PHE A 327 27.68 9.27 36.63
C PHE A 327 29.00 8.52 36.47
N ASP A 328 29.69 8.79 35.36
CA ASP A 328 31.02 8.26 35.09
C ASP A 328 31.85 9.34 34.39
N ALA A 329 33.17 9.28 34.57
CA ALA A 329 34.09 10.25 34.00
C ALA A 329 35.41 9.57 33.61
N GLN A 330 35.97 9.97 32.49
CA GLN A 330 37.39 9.74 32.25
C GLN A 330 38.20 10.62 33.22
N PRO A 331 39.40 10.20 33.67
CA PRO A 331 40.26 11.03 34.51
C PRO A 331 40.49 12.42 33.88
N GLY A 332 40.19 13.48 34.63
CA GLY A 332 40.31 14.87 34.18
C GLY A 332 39.12 15.41 33.38
N ALA A 333 38.08 14.62 33.14
CA ALA A 333 36.84 15.07 32.48
C ALA A 333 35.74 15.42 33.49
N THR A 334 34.76 16.23 33.06
CA THR A 334 33.53 16.47 33.83
C THR A 334 32.67 15.20 33.83
N PRO A 335 32.21 14.71 35.00
CA PRO A 335 31.34 13.53 35.04
C PRO A 335 30.05 13.71 34.26
N GLY A 336 29.74 12.74 33.39
CA GLY A 336 28.51 12.66 32.63
C GLY A 336 27.68 11.44 33.04
N LEU A 337 26.43 11.34 32.56
CA LEU A 337 25.63 10.14 32.81
C LEU A 337 26.28 8.90 32.16
N ALA A 338 26.31 7.80 32.90
CA ALA A 338 26.87 6.54 32.44
C ALA A 338 25.97 5.90 31.37
N ILE A 339 26.50 5.75 30.15
CA ILE A 339 25.87 5.03 29.01
C ILE A 339 25.84 3.50 29.25
N LEU A 340 24.67 2.92 29.46
CA LEU A 340 24.53 1.48 29.65
C LEU A 340 24.72 0.70 28.34
N PRO A 341 25.03 -0.61 28.41
CA PRO A 341 24.99 -1.50 27.24
C PRO A 341 23.68 -1.36 26.47
N ASP A 342 23.76 -1.42 25.14
CA ASP A 342 22.58 -1.25 24.27
C ASP A 342 21.61 -2.42 24.44
N TRP A 343 20.55 -2.18 25.21
CA TRP A 343 19.51 -3.15 25.48
C TRP A 343 18.61 -3.37 24.27
N ALA A 344 18.50 -2.42 23.33
CA ALA A 344 17.54 -2.48 22.23
C ALA A 344 18.12 -3.12 20.96
N LYS A 345 19.44 -3.33 20.92
CA LYS A 345 20.16 -3.94 19.80
C LYS A 345 19.58 -5.30 19.43
N LEU A 346 19.26 -5.45 18.14
CA LEU A 346 18.74 -6.67 17.53
C LEU A 346 19.14 -6.69 16.06
N SER A 347 19.84 -7.74 15.64
CA SER A 347 20.24 -7.91 14.24
C SER A 347 19.63 -9.19 13.68
N MET A 348 19.09 -9.14 12.47
CA MET A 348 18.56 -10.30 11.79
C MET A 348 19.27 -10.50 10.46
N THR A 349 19.58 -11.74 10.12
CA THR A 349 19.98 -12.14 8.78
C THR A 349 18.99 -13.16 8.22
N ILE A 350 18.75 -13.15 6.91
CA ILE A 350 17.88 -14.10 6.21
C ILE A 350 18.74 -14.77 5.13
N GLU A 351 18.98 -16.08 5.25
CA GLU A 351 19.98 -16.82 4.46
C GLU A 351 21.35 -16.11 4.45
N GLY A 352 21.81 -15.68 5.64
CA GLY A 352 23.09 -15.00 5.82
C GLY A 352 23.14 -13.54 5.36
N ARG A 353 22.08 -12.99 4.75
CA ARG A 353 22.03 -11.58 4.32
C ARG A 353 21.43 -10.69 5.41
N PRO A 354 22.08 -9.58 5.78
CA PRO A 354 21.58 -8.70 6.84
C PRO A 354 20.30 -7.98 6.42
N LEU A 355 19.32 -7.96 7.32
CA LEU A 355 18.09 -7.18 7.18
C LEU A 355 18.32 -5.80 7.80
N ARG A 356 18.56 -4.77 6.97
CA ARG A 356 18.84 -3.40 7.42
C ARG A 356 18.12 -2.35 6.56
N LEU A 357 17.84 -1.18 7.13
CA LEU A 357 17.20 -0.08 6.43
C LEU A 357 18.07 0.55 5.32
N ASP A 358 19.38 0.49 5.47
CA ASP A 358 20.37 1.11 4.56
C ASP A 358 20.83 0.18 3.43
N THR A 359 20.32 -1.06 3.38
CA THR A 359 20.59 -2.04 2.32
C THR A 359 19.28 -2.55 1.76
N GLY A 360 19.12 -2.67 0.44
CA GLY A 360 17.84 -3.11 -0.15
C GLY A 360 16.85 -1.97 -0.36
N ARG A 361 15.57 -2.29 -0.55
CA ARG A 361 14.50 -1.32 -0.83
C ARG A 361 13.50 -1.26 0.33
N THR A 362 13.42 -0.10 0.97
CA THR A 362 12.41 0.15 2.01
C THR A 362 11.08 0.51 1.36
N LEU A 363 10.11 -0.41 1.44
CA LEU A 363 8.76 -0.24 0.89
C LEU A 363 7.89 0.63 1.80
N ARG A 364 8.08 0.52 3.11
CA ARG A 364 7.44 1.36 4.13
C ARG A 364 8.31 1.39 5.37
N HIS A 365 8.48 2.55 5.97
CA HIS A 365 9.08 2.66 7.29
C HIS A 365 8.39 3.79 8.04
N ARG A 366 8.00 3.53 9.28
CA ARG A 366 7.30 4.49 10.12
C ARG A 366 7.75 4.33 11.56
N ARG A 367 8.17 5.41 12.20
CA ARG A 367 8.39 5.48 13.66
C ARG A 367 7.31 6.36 14.27
N MET A 368 6.76 5.94 15.41
CA MET A 368 5.72 6.69 16.09
C MET A 368 6.01 6.73 17.59
N LEU A 369 6.17 7.91 18.17
CA LEU A 369 6.13 8.09 19.61
C LEU A 369 4.69 8.38 20.00
N ASP A 370 4.06 7.43 20.67
CA ASP A 370 2.73 7.57 21.24
C ASP A 370 2.85 8.22 22.61
N MET A 371 2.67 9.55 22.65
CA MET A 371 2.86 10.35 23.85
C MET A 371 1.79 10.03 24.91
N ARG A 372 0.60 9.62 24.48
CA ARG A 372 -0.49 9.21 25.39
C ARG A 372 -0.12 7.98 26.19
N GLN A 373 0.56 7.03 25.55
CA GLN A 373 0.92 5.75 26.15
C GLN A 373 2.39 5.67 26.57
N GLY A 374 3.25 6.60 26.14
CA GLY A 374 4.71 6.56 26.31
C GLY A 374 5.39 5.37 25.63
N ILE A 375 4.88 4.96 24.47
CA ILE A 375 5.38 3.80 23.72
C ILE A 375 5.96 4.27 22.38
N LEU A 376 7.19 3.82 22.09
CA LEU A 376 7.80 3.97 20.78
C LEU A 376 7.40 2.78 19.90
N TRP A 377 6.75 3.06 18.79
CA TRP A 377 6.34 2.08 17.79
C TRP A 377 7.18 2.17 16.53
N ARG A 378 7.30 1.03 15.85
CA ARG A 378 7.94 0.96 14.53
C ARG A 378 7.15 0.04 13.62
N GLU A 379 6.95 0.48 12.38
CA GLU A 379 6.46 -0.34 11.28
C GLU A 379 7.48 -0.29 10.16
N TRP A 380 7.84 -1.45 9.62
CA TRP A 380 8.86 -1.56 8.60
C TRP A 380 8.50 -2.67 7.63
N ARG A 381 8.47 -2.36 6.33
CA ARG A 381 8.29 -3.32 5.25
C ARG A 381 9.46 -3.15 4.30
N HIS A 382 10.21 -4.22 4.11
CA HIS A 382 11.50 -4.18 3.46
C HIS A 382 11.61 -5.26 2.40
N GLU A 383 12.11 -4.90 1.23
CA GLU A 383 12.47 -5.82 0.16
C GLU A 383 13.99 -5.91 0.05
N ASP A 384 14.54 -7.11 0.27
CA ASP A 384 15.98 -7.31 0.15
C ASP A 384 16.42 -7.51 -1.31
N ALA A 385 17.73 -7.63 -1.54
CA ALA A 385 18.31 -7.80 -2.88
C ALA A 385 17.92 -9.12 -3.58
N ALA A 386 17.29 -10.07 -2.88
CA ALA A 386 16.73 -11.29 -3.47
C ALA A 386 15.22 -11.16 -3.76
N GLY A 387 14.63 -9.96 -3.60
CA GLY A 387 13.20 -9.72 -3.79
C GLY A 387 12.33 -10.27 -2.65
N ARG A 388 12.94 -10.66 -1.51
CA ARG A 388 12.20 -11.15 -0.33
C ARG A 388 11.66 -9.96 0.44
N ILE A 389 10.36 -9.97 0.71
CA ILE A 389 9.66 -8.93 1.44
C ILE A 389 9.41 -9.39 2.86
N THR A 390 10.04 -8.70 3.81
CA THR A 390 9.87 -8.92 5.24
C THR A 390 9.12 -7.74 5.85
N ARG A 391 8.08 -8.04 6.62
CA ARG A 391 7.36 -7.04 7.41
C ARG A 391 7.69 -7.20 8.88
N LEU A 392 7.98 -6.07 9.51
CA LEU A 392 8.33 -5.96 10.91
C LEU A 392 7.42 -4.93 11.57
N ARG A 393 6.93 -5.26 12.76
CA ARG A 393 6.33 -4.29 13.68
C ARG A 393 6.96 -4.47 15.03
N GLY A 394 7.21 -3.37 15.72
CA GLY A 394 7.74 -3.44 17.06
C GLY A 394 7.25 -2.32 17.94
N LEU A 395 7.41 -2.54 19.24
CA LEU A 395 7.23 -1.53 20.26
C LEU A 395 8.38 -1.57 21.26
N ARG A 396 8.69 -0.42 21.84
CA ARG A 396 9.59 -0.27 22.98
C ARG A 396 9.03 0.71 23.98
N LEU A 397 9.26 0.46 25.26
CA LEU A 397 8.90 1.39 26.33
C LEU A 397 9.84 1.27 27.53
N ALA A 398 9.97 2.37 28.27
CA ALA A 398 10.51 2.39 29.62
C ALA A 398 9.33 2.46 30.59
N SER A 399 9.17 1.45 31.44
CA SER A 399 7.93 1.28 32.19
C SER A 399 7.73 2.41 33.23
N GLN A 400 6.55 3.02 33.27
CA GLN A 400 6.18 3.98 34.31
C GLN A 400 5.67 3.27 35.58
N ALA A 401 5.18 2.03 35.46
CA ALA A 401 4.67 1.24 36.58
C ALA A 401 5.80 0.59 37.39
N ASP A 402 6.80 0.03 36.70
CA ASP A 402 8.08 -0.38 37.31
C ASP A 402 9.20 0.36 36.58
N ARG A 403 9.69 1.45 37.19
CA ARG A 403 10.65 2.35 36.57
C ARG A 403 12.01 1.73 36.25
N ARG A 404 12.25 0.49 36.69
CA ARG A 404 13.47 -0.30 36.44
C ARG A 404 13.35 -1.25 35.25
N LEU A 405 12.20 -1.28 34.55
CA LEU A 405 11.97 -2.16 33.41
C LEU A 405 11.99 -1.42 32.07
N LEU A 406 12.65 -2.03 31.10
CA LEU A 406 12.58 -1.74 29.68
C LEU A 406 11.91 -2.92 28.98
N ILE A 407 11.00 -2.65 28.05
CA ILE A 407 10.24 -3.69 27.34
C ILE A 407 10.39 -3.48 25.84
N GLN A 408 10.67 -4.55 25.12
CA GLN A 408 10.76 -4.60 23.66
C GLN A 408 9.92 -5.79 23.16
N SER A 409 9.07 -5.56 22.15
CA SER A 409 8.41 -6.64 21.42
C SER A 409 8.58 -6.37 19.93
N VAL A 410 9.02 -7.39 19.17
CA VAL A 410 9.26 -7.30 17.72
C VAL A 410 8.62 -8.50 17.06
N ALA A 411 7.71 -8.25 16.13
CA ALA A 411 7.08 -9.24 15.29
C ALA A 411 7.63 -9.15 13.87
N VAL A 412 7.91 -10.29 13.26
CA VAL A 412 8.49 -10.45 11.91
C VAL A 412 7.64 -11.43 11.11
N ALA A 413 7.28 -11.06 9.88
CA ALA A 413 6.49 -11.87 8.97
C ALA A 413 7.10 -11.86 7.56
N PRO A 414 7.47 -13.03 6.99
CA PRO A 414 7.81 -13.13 5.58
C PRO A 414 6.55 -13.06 4.70
N GLU A 415 6.52 -12.15 3.73
CA GLU A 415 5.32 -11.91 2.90
C GLU A 415 5.31 -12.71 1.58
N ASN A 416 6.46 -13.16 1.09
CA ASN A 416 6.58 -13.87 -0.19
C ASN A 416 7.67 -14.94 -0.23
N TYR A 417 8.15 -15.40 0.93
CA TYR A 417 9.21 -16.39 1.00
C TYR A 417 9.08 -17.28 2.23
N SER A 418 9.77 -18.42 2.19
CA SER A 418 10.14 -19.20 3.37
C SER A 418 11.67 -19.31 3.37
N ALA A 419 12.31 -19.16 4.51
CA ALA A 419 13.77 -19.16 4.62
C ALA A 419 14.25 -19.34 6.06
N THR A 420 15.51 -19.74 6.20
CA THR A 420 16.22 -19.72 7.47
C THR A 420 16.64 -18.29 7.81
N ALA A 421 16.28 -17.83 9.00
CA ALA A 421 16.76 -16.57 9.56
C ALA A 421 17.61 -16.80 10.81
N SER A 422 18.58 -15.93 11.01
CA SER A 422 19.40 -15.90 12.21
C SER A 422 19.21 -14.57 12.93
N LEU A 423 18.85 -14.64 14.20
CA LEU A 423 18.57 -13.51 15.07
C LEU A 423 19.65 -13.40 16.14
N ASP A 424 20.32 -12.25 16.16
CA ASP A 424 21.35 -11.92 17.14
C ASP A 424 20.86 -10.84 18.12
N VAL A 425 21.03 -11.13 19.41
CA VAL A 425 20.59 -10.29 20.53
C VAL A 425 21.74 -10.20 21.54
N PRO A 426 22.60 -9.17 21.47
CA PRO A 426 23.86 -9.13 22.23
C PRO A 426 23.70 -9.19 23.76
N LEU A 427 22.62 -8.62 24.31
CA LEU A 427 22.31 -8.71 25.74
C LEU A 427 21.26 -9.81 25.99
N ASP A 428 21.69 -11.07 26.00
CA ASP A 428 20.80 -12.22 26.17
C ASP A 428 20.43 -12.49 27.64
N GLU A 429 21.43 -12.53 28.54
CA GLU A 429 21.19 -12.82 29.96
C GLU A 429 21.47 -11.64 30.88
N MET A 430 22.71 -11.15 30.89
CA MET A 430 23.13 -10.17 31.88
C MET A 430 24.36 -9.40 31.40
N ALA A 431 24.43 -8.13 31.76
CA ALA A 431 25.62 -7.30 31.66
C ALA A 431 25.77 -6.47 32.94
N THR A 432 27.00 -6.14 33.30
CA THR A 432 27.30 -5.24 34.40
C THR A 432 28.21 -4.11 33.91
N ARG A 433 28.00 -2.92 34.47
CA ARG A 433 28.88 -1.77 34.31
C ARG A 433 29.32 -1.32 35.69
N ARG A 434 30.63 -1.24 35.91
CA ARG A 434 31.22 -0.64 37.10
C ARG A 434 31.59 0.82 36.79
N LEU A 435 31.23 1.71 37.70
CA LEU A 435 31.49 3.15 37.62
C LEU A 435 32.83 3.48 38.27
N GLY A 436 33.40 4.64 37.95
CA GLY A 436 34.65 5.11 38.55
C GLY A 436 34.60 5.27 40.09
N ASP A 437 33.42 5.48 40.66
CA ASP A 437 33.18 5.57 42.12
C ASP A 437 33.01 4.19 42.81
N GLY A 438 33.16 3.10 42.06
CA GLY A 438 32.96 1.74 42.54
C GLY A 438 31.51 1.25 42.48
N GLY A 439 30.55 2.11 42.11
CA GLY A 439 29.17 1.75 41.90
C GLY A 439 29.00 0.71 40.80
N VAL A 440 27.99 -0.16 40.93
CA VAL A 440 27.69 -1.22 39.96
C VAL A 440 26.29 -1.03 39.43
N ILE A 441 26.15 -1.14 38.11
CA ILE A 441 24.87 -1.17 37.39
C ILE A 441 24.76 -2.54 36.75
N ALA A 442 23.69 -3.26 37.06
CA ALA A 442 23.38 -4.57 36.48
C ALA A 442 22.16 -4.47 35.57
N LEU A 443 22.29 -5.02 34.37
CA LEU A 443 21.21 -5.18 33.40
C LEU A 443 20.99 -6.67 33.23
N ALA A 444 19.78 -7.15 33.49
CA ALA A 444 19.41 -8.54 33.22
C ALA A 444 18.27 -8.59 32.21
N ALA A 445 18.40 -9.45 31.22
CA ALA A 445 17.42 -9.66 30.17
C ALA A 445 16.69 -11.00 30.37
N ALA A 446 15.41 -11.00 30.03
CA ALA A 446 14.61 -12.21 29.90
C ALA A 446 13.78 -12.09 28.62
N SER A 447 13.86 -13.11 27.78
CA SER A 447 13.26 -13.10 26.43
C SER A 447 12.39 -14.34 26.22
N ALA A 448 11.38 -14.21 25.37
CA ALA A 448 10.56 -15.29 24.85
C ALA A 448 10.38 -15.09 23.35
N ILE A 449 10.50 -16.16 22.57
CA ILE A 449 10.28 -16.12 21.12
C ILE A 449 9.32 -17.24 20.73
N GLY A 450 8.45 -16.98 19.76
CA GLY A 450 7.56 -18.01 19.23
C GLY A 450 6.77 -17.57 18.00
N GLU A 451 6.20 -18.55 17.31
CA GLU A 451 5.20 -18.31 16.27
C GLU A 451 3.88 -17.84 16.91
N ILE A 452 3.30 -16.77 16.38
CA ILE A 452 2.00 -16.27 16.83
C ILE A 452 0.91 -17.26 16.41
N GLY A 453 0.20 -17.82 17.39
CA GLY A 453 -0.88 -18.79 17.18
C GLY A 453 -0.50 -20.23 17.52
N ASP A 454 0.79 -20.53 17.69
CA ASP A 454 1.24 -21.82 18.18
C ASP A 454 1.23 -21.85 19.72
N ARG A 455 0.34 -22.67 20.30
CA ARG A 455 0.25 -22.86 21.76
C ARG A 455 1.34 -23.81 22.30
N SER A 456 2.07 -24.51 21.44
CA SER A 456 3.06 -25.52 21.83
C SER A 456 4.46 -24.93 22.12
N ALA A 457 4.76 -23.73 21.63
CA ALA A 457 6.07 -23.09 21.78
C ALA A 457 6.24 -22.24 23.07
N ALA A 458 5.22 -22.13 23.90
CA ALA A 458 5.12 -21.06 24.91
C ALA A 458 5.81 -21.31 26.28
N SER A 459 6.72 -22.29 26.43
CA SER A 459 7.30 -22.58 27.76
C SER A 459 8.76 -23.05 27.77
N GLY A 460 9.60 -22.54 26.86
CA GLY A 460 11.04 -22.83 26.84
C GLY A 460 11.89 -21.59 27.08
N ARG A 461 13.01 -21.73 27.79
CA ARG A 461 14.10 -20.73 27.79
C ARG A 461 14.57 -20.58 26.33
N PRO A 462 14.72 -19.35 25.80
CA PRO A 462 15.17 -19.17 24.42
C PRO A 462 16.54 -19.84 24.19
N PRO A 463 16.79 -20.44 23.01
CA PRO A 463 18.12 -20.92 22.66
C PRO A 463 19.15 -19.77 22.70
N ARG A 464 20.40 -20.08 23.02
CA ARG A 464 21.49 -19.10 23.04
C ARG A 464 21.69 -18.47 21.64
N PRO A 465 21.98 -17.16 21.54
CA PRO A 465 22.22 -16.51 20.26
C PRO A 465 23.51 -17.05 19.57
N PRO A 466 23.56 -17.05 18.22
CA PRO A 466 22.48 -16.61 17.33
C PRO A 466 21.32 -17.62 17.30
N MET A 467 20.09 -17.10 17.38
CA MET A 467 18.88 -17.91 17.36
C MET A 467 18.49 -18.19 15.90
N VAL A 468 18.37 -19.46 15.53
CA VAL A 468 17.94 -19.85 14.17
C VAL A 468 16.42 -20.01 14.15
N LEU A 469 15.77 -19.40 13.16
CA LEU A 469 14.32 -19.39 12.95
C LEU A 469 14.00 -19.88 11.54
N GLU A 470 13.16 -20.90 11.44
CA GLU A 470 12.59 -21.33 10.15
C GLU A 470 11.37 -20.45 9.84
N LEU A 471 11.58 -19.42 9.03
CA LEU A 471 10.51 -18.51 8.63
C LEU A 471 9.68 -19.16 7.51
N ALA A 472 8.38 -19.28 7.72
CA ALA A 472 7.44 -19.79 6.73
C ALA A 472 6.52 -18.67 6.20
N LEU A 473 6.27 -18.69 4.88
CA LEU A 473 5.36 -17.77 4.20
C LEU A 473 4.03 -17.62 4.95
N GLY A 474 3.63 -16.39 5.24
CA GLY A 474 2.36 -16.08 5.90
C GLY A 474 2.32 -16.38 7.41
N LYS A 475 3.44 -16.82 8.01
CA LYS A 475 3.57 -16.94 9.48
C LYS A 475 4.12 -15.66 10.09
N THR A 476 3.89 -15.47 11.39
CA THR A 476 4.48 -14.35 12.16
C THR A 476 5.21 -14.89 13.36
N TYR A 477 6.42 -14.38 13.57
CA TYR A 477 7.30 -14.74 14.68
C TYR A 477 7.47 -13.52 15.58
N ARG A 478 7.27 -13.68 16.89
CA ARG A 478 7.37 -12.58 17.86
C ARG A 478 8.46 -12.85 18.87
N LEU A 479 9.38 -11.90 19.03
CA LEU A 479 10.31 -11.81 20.15
C LEU A 479 9.75 -10.82 21.17
N ASP A 480 9.54 -11.29 22.38
CA ASP A 480 9.22 -10.48 23.55
C ASP A 480 10.42 -10.45 24.48
N ARG A 481 10.80 -9.26 24.96
CA ARG A 481 11.97 -9.09 25.81
C ARG A 481 11.74 -8.04 26.88
N VAL A 482 12.15 -8.38 28.10
CA VAL A 482 12.15 -7.49 29.25
C VAL A 482 13.57 -7.38 29.79
N VAL A 483 14.02 -6.14 30.02
CA VAL A 483 15.32 -5.86 30.62
C VAL A 483 15.11 -5.10 31.92
N ALA A 484 15.62 -5.66 33.02
CA ALA A 484 15.61 -5.01 34.32
C ALA A 484 16.97 -4.38 34.60
N VAL A 485 16.97 -3.12 35.04
CA VAL A 485 18.18 -2.39 35.43
C VAL A 485 18.15 -2.16 36.94
N CYS A 486 19.21 -2.52 37.65
CA CYS A 486 19.36 -2.31 39.08
C CYS A 486 20.76 -1.78 39.38
N THR A 487 20.88 -0.98 40.45
CA THR A 487 22.18 -0.37 40.81
C THR A 487 22.55 -0.70 42.26
N SER A 488 23.85 -0.71 42.55
CA SER A 488 24.38 -0.89 43.91
C SER A 488 24.04 0.28 44.85
N ARG A 489 23.55 1.40 44.29
CA ARG A 489 23.05 2.55 45.06
C ARG A 489 21.68 2.28 45.69
N GLU A 490 20.93 1.33 45.11
CA GLU A 490 19.56 1.02 45.53
C GLU A 490 19.47 -0.35 46.22
N GLN A 491 20.36 -1.29 45.88
CA GLN A 491 20.31 -2.68 46.32
C GLN A 491 21.72 -3.25 46.47
N ASP A 492 22.00 -3.99 47.55
CA ASP A 492 23.34 -4.54 47.83
C ASP A 492 23.87 -5.51 46.76
N LYS A 493 22.97 -6.27 46.13
CA LYS A 493 23.28 -7.28 45.11
C LYS A 493 22.51 -6.97 43.82
N PRO A 494 22.93 -5.94 43.05
CA PRO A 494 22.18 -5.45 41.90
C PRO A 494 21.97 -6.51 40.80
N GLU A 495 22.90 -7.45 40.63
CA GLU A 495 22.83 -8.55 39.66
C GLU A 495 21.70 -9.52 39.98
N VAL A 496 21.60 -9.93 41.25
CA VAL A 496 20.55 -10.84 41.73
C VAL A 496 19.19 -10.16 41.61
N ALA A 497 19.13 -8.88 41.99
CA ALA A 497 17.94 -8.06 41.89
C ALA A 497 17.44 -7.91 40.44
N ALA A 498 18.34 -7.58 39.50
CA ALA A 498 18.01 -7.43 38.10
C ALA A 498 17.49 -8.75 37.52
N ARG A 499 18.20 -9.87 37.74
CA ARG A 499 17.79 -11.20 37.24
C ARG A 499 16.43 -11.62 37.76
N SER A 500 16.22 -11.45 39.06
CA SER A 500 14.96 -11.80 39.72
C SER A 500 13.79 -10.96 39.20
N ARG A 501 14.03 -9.65 38.96
CA ARG A 501 13.01 -8.73 38.45
C ARG A 501 12.67 -8.99 36.98
N ALA A 502 13.67 -9.20 36.11
CA ALA A 502 13.44 -9.54 34.70
C ALA A 502 12.69 -10.87 34.56
N GLY A 503 13.09 -11.91 35.32
CA GLY A 503 12.43 -13.22 35.33
C GLY A 503 10.98 -13.16 35.80
N ARG A 504 10.67 -12.40 36.85
CA ARG A 504 9.27 -12.19 37.27
C ARG A 504 8.47 -11.46 36.21
N ALA A 505 9.02 -10.39 35.64
CA ALA A 505 8.33 -9.55 34.66
C ALA A 505 7.96 -10.33 33.40
N ILE A 506 8.88 -11.12 32.83
CA ILE A 506 8.55 -11.93 31.64
C ILE A 506 7.46 -12.97 31.95
N ASN A 507 7.47 -13.56 33.15
CA ASN A 507 6.46 -14.52 33.59
C ASN A 507 5.08 -13.88 33.84
N THR A 508 5.03 -12.59 34.23
CA THR A 508 3.78 -11.81 34.30
C THR A 508 3.15 -11.61 32.92
N GLY A 509 3.97 -11.62 31.86
CA GLY A 509 3.53 -11.43 30.48
C GLY A 509 3.45 -9.95 30.07
N LEU A 510 3.85 -9.67 28.82
CA LEU A 510 3.95 -8.29 28.32
C LEU A 510 2.62 -7.55 28.31
N SER A 511 1.49 -8.21 28.02
CA SER A 511 0.19 -7.56 28.00
C SER A 511 -0.18 -6.96 29.35
N ALA A 512 0.11 -7.67 30.44
CA ALA A 512 -0.14 -7.19 31.80
C ALA A 512 0.81 -6.04 32.18
N LEU A 513 2.10 -6.16 31.84
CA LEU A 513 3.08 -5.09 32.07
C LEU A 513 2.74 -3.81 31.30
N ILE A 514 2.32 -3.94 30.04
CA ILE A 514 1.93 -2.79 29.20
C ILE A 514 0.63 -2.17 29.71
N THR A 515 -0.32 -2.98 30.20
CA THR A 515 -1.54 -2.46 30.84
C THR A 515 -1.21 -1.60 32.05
N ALA A 516 -0.35 -2.10 32.95
CA ALA A 516 0.10 -1.34 34.12
C ALA A 516 0.86 -0.06 33.72
N HIS A 517 1.70 -0.13 32.68
CA HIS A 517 2.40 1.04 32.12
C HIS A 517 1.44 2.11 31.61
N ARG A 518 0.44 1.73 30.80
CA ARG A 518 -0.55 2.64 30.23
C ARG A 518 -1.39 3.30 31.32
N GLU A 519 -1.72 2.55 32.36
CA GLU A 519 -2.44 3.08 33.52
C GLU A 519 -1.61 4.15 34.25
N ALA A 520 -0.31 3.90 34.46
CA ALA A 520 0.58 4.89 35.05
C ALA A 520 0.74 6.17 34.20
N TRP A 521 0.69 6.05 32.87
CA TRP A 521 0.66 7.20 31.96
C TRP A 521 -0.68 7.95 31.98
N ARG A 522 -1.81 7.23 32.04
CA ARG A 522 -3.14 7.82 32.16
C ARG A 522 -3.21 8.74 33.37
N VAL A 523 -2.75 8.27 34.54
CA VAL A 523 -2.71 9.07 35.78
C VAL A 523 -1.86 10.32 35.63
N ARG A 524 -0.72 10.25 34.91
CA ARG A 524 0.12 11.44 34.65
C ARG A 524 -0.59 12.45 33.76
N TRP A 525 -1.18 11.99 32.66
CA TRP A 525 -1.90 12.88 31.73
C TRP A 525 -3.15 13.50 32.37
N GLU A 526 -3.88 12.77 33.21
CA GLU A 526 -5.00 13.33 33.97
C GLU A 526 -4.58 14.49 34.88
N ALA A 527 -3.35 14.49 35.36
CA ALA A 527 -2.81 15.55 36.21
C ALA A 527 -2.14 16.70 35.43
N SER A 528 -1.89 16.55 34.12
CA SER A 528 -0.99 17.48 33.40
C SER A 528 -1.34 17.78 31.94
N ASP A 529 -2.32 17.09 31.33
CA ASP A 529 -2.73 17.37 29.95
C ASP A 529 -3.37 18.75 29.85
N ILE A 530 -3.01 19.48 28.80
CA ILE A 530 -3.53 20.82 28.52
C ILE A 530 -4.14 20.78 27.12
N GLY A 531 -5.42 21.13 27.04
CA GLY A 531 -6.16 21.22 25.78
C GLY A 531 -5.90 22.54 25.05
N ILE A 532 -5.65 22.47 23.75
CA ILE A 532 -5.64 23.60 22.82
C ILE A 532 -6.77 23.37 21.80
N ASP A 533 -7.80 24.21 21.86
CA ASP A 533 -8.92 24.16 20.94
C ASP A 533 -8.56 24.78 19.58
N GLY A 534 -8.96 24.12 18.49
CA GLY A 534 -8.85 24.66 17.13
C GLY A 534 -7.45 24.58 16.49
N ASP A 535 -6.42 24.15 17.20
CA ASP A 535 -5.06 23.98 16.66
C ASP A 535 -4.44 22.60 17.02
N PRO A 536 -4.68 21.56 16.19
CA PRO A 536 -4.12 20.22 16.40
C PRO A 536 -2.60 20.16 16.34
N ALA A 537 -1.95 21.10 15.64
CA ALA A 537 -0.49 21.12 15.52
C ALA A 537 0.14 21.67 16.80
N ALA A 538 -0.39 22.76 17.34
CA ALA A 538 0.00 23.27 18.64
C ALA A 538 -0.34 22.28 19.76
N GLN A 539 -1.51 21.65 19.73
CA GLN A 539 -1.89 20.61 20.70
C GLN A 539 -0.87 19.48 20.77
N ARG A 540 -0.38 19.02 19.62
CA ARG A 540 0.64 17.96 19.54
C ARG A 540 2.04 18.44 19.94
N ALA A 541 2.37 19.71 19.72
CA ALA A 541 3.67 20.27 20.10
C ALA A 541 3.77 20.57 21.60
N LEU A 542 2.65 20.86 22.26
CA LEU A 542 2.57 21.07 23.70
C LEU A 542 2.72 19.76 24.50
N ARG A 543 2.08 18.70 23.99
CA ARG A 543 2.22 17.33 24.51
C ARG A 543 3.59 16.76 24.18
#